data_AF-Q9TV24-F1
#
_entry.id   AF-Q9TV24-F1
#
_cell.length_a   1.000
_cell.length_b   1.000
_cell.length_c   1.000
_cell.angle_alpha   90.00
_cell.angle_beta   90.00
_cell.angle_gamma   90.00
#
_symmetry.space_group_name_H-M   'P 1'
#
loop_
_entity.id
_entity.type
_entity.pdbx_description
1 polymer ?
#
loop_
_entity_poly.entity_id
_entity_poly.type
_entity_poly.pdbx_seq_one_letter_code
_entity_poly.pdbx_strand_id
1 'polypeptide(L)'
;PPDNFTLTQWFQIQHVNMTNPRCTIAMRVVNGYKSQCKRRNTFLHTTYPDIVKVCGTPNIPCPTNATRKNCHKSLVQVPLTDCNLTSRPTPVRDCKYSDKPEEKFYVVACNKRDPRDSPLYPVVPVHLDRII
;
A
#
# COMPACT_ATOMS: atom_id res chain seq x y z
N PRO A 1 -4.40 9.38 6.44
CA PRO A 1 -4.61 9.65 4.99
C PRO A 1 -4.79 11.17 4.83
N PRO A 2 -4.70 11.75 3.63
CA PRO A 2 -5.28 13.08 3.38
C PRO A 2 -6.79 13.06 3.69
N ASP A 3 -7.35 14.18 4.16
CA ASP A 3 -8.71 14.22 4.77
C ASP A 3 -9.82 13.78 3.82
N ASN A 4 -9.61 13.94 2.51
CA ASN A 4 -10.55 13.57 1.46
C ASN A 4 -10.58 12.06 1.14
N PHE A 5 -9.74 11.23 1.77
CA PHE A 5 -9.70 9.79 1.50
C PHE A 5 -9.96 8.95 2.76
N THR A 6 -10.73 7.87 2.60
CA THR A 6 -10.78 6.80 3.60
C THR A 6 -9.44 6.07 3.67
N LEU A 7 -9.24 5.27 4.70
CA LEU A 7 -8.01 4.49 4.84
C LEU A 7 -7.80 3.50 3.68
N THR A 8 -8.89 2.89 3.18
CA THR A 8 -8.76 1.91 2.10
C THR A 8 -8.61 2.56 0.72
N GLN A 9 -9.23 3.73 0.50
CA GLN A 9 -8.96 4.53 -0.70
C GLN A 9 -7.48 4.94 -0.73
N TRP A 10 -6.94 5.40 0.40
CA TRP A 10 -5.52 5.74 0.51
C TRP A 10 -4.59 4.53 0.40
N PHE A 11 -5.02 3.35 0.84
CA PHE A 11 -4.31 2.10 0.61
C PHE A 11 -4.23 1.80 -0.90
N GLN A 12 -5.34 1.88 -1.63
CA GLN A 12 -5.37 1.64 -3.08
C GLN A 12 -4.46 2.61 -3.84
N ILE A 13 -4.51 3.91 -3.53
CA ILE A 13 -3.65 4.92 -4.16
C ILE A 13 -2.16 4.59 -3.96
N GLN A 14 -1.77 4.13 -2.77
CA GLN A 14 -0.37 3.86 -2.46
C GLN A 14 0.11 2.49 -2.91
N HIS A 15 -0.74 1.47 -2.90
CA HIS A 15 -0.27 0.08 -2.94
C HIS A 15 -0.87 -0.76 -4.06
N VAL A 16 -1.84 -0.24 -4.81
CA VAL A 16 -2.52 -0.98 -5.88
C VAL A 16 -2.45 -0.21 -7.20
N ASN A 17 -2.84 1.06 -7.18
CA ASN A 17 -3.00 1.86 -8.39
C ASN A 17 -1.66 2.49 -8.83
N MET A 18 -0.76 1.67 -9.37
CA MET A 18 0.49 2.15 -9.96
C MET A 18 0.21 2.80 -11.32
N THR A 19 0.19 4.14 -11.38
CA THR A 19 -0.18 4.90 -12.59
C THR A 19 0.86 4.84 -13.71
N ASN A 20 2.08 4.38 -13.41
CA ASN A 20 3.16 4.20 -14.38
C ASN A 20 4.13 3.12 -13.87
N PRO A 21 4.68 2.24 -14.71
CA PRO A 21 5.62 1.21 -14.27
C PRO A 21 6.92 1.76 -13.66
N ARG A 22 7.27 3.04 -13.90
CA ARG A 22 8.41 3.69 -13.26
C ARG A 22 8.00 4.39 -11.96
N CYS A 23 8.61 3.98 -10.85
CA CYS A 23 8.48 4.52 -9.50
C CYS A 23 8.62 6.04 -9.45
N THR A 24 9.60 6.62 -10.16
CA THR A 24 9.78 8.09 -10.19
C THR A 24 8.54 8.81 -10.70
N ILE A 25 7.78 8.22 -11.62
CA ILE A 25 6.54 8.81 -12.16
C ILE A 25 5.36 8.45 -11.24
N ALA A 26 5.20 7.17 -10.88
CA ALA A 26 4.09 6.71 -10.03
C ALA A 26 4.05 7.43 -8.67
N MET A 27 5.22 7.65 -8.05
CA MET A 27 5.32 8.31 -6.74
C MET A 27 4.93 9.79 -6.75
N ARG A 28 4.82 10.44 -7.92
CA ARG A 28 4.32 11.82 -8.00
C ARG A 28 2.89 11.94 -7.46
N VAL A 29 2.05 10.92 -7.71
CA VAL A 29 0.68 10.88 -7.19
C VAL A 29 0.69 10.75 -5.68
N VAL A 30 1.43 9.78 -5.14
CA VAL A 30 1.50 9.53 -3.69
C VAL A 30 2.09 10.73 -2.93
N ASN A 31 3.19 11.30 -3.44
CA ASN A 31 3.87 12.44 -2.81
C ASN A 31 3.08 13.74 -2.95
N GLY A 32 2.33 13.93 -4.03
CA GLY A 32 1.51 15.11 -4.27
C GLY A 32 0.48 15.36 -3.16
N TYR A 33 -0.01 14.30 -2.52
CA TYR A 33 -0.94 14.40 -1.39
C TYR A 33 -0.29 14.55 -0.01
N LYS A 34 1.05 14.41 0.10
CA LYS A 34 1.76 14.37 1.39
C LYS A 34 2.76 15.51 1.58
N SER A 35 2.98 16.34 0.57
CA SER A 35 3.93 17.47 0.58
C SER A 35 5.37 17.10 0.99
N GLN A 36 5.70 15.80 1.00
CA GLN A 36 7.06 15.29 1.22
C GLN A 36 7.24 13.98 0.43
N CYS A 37 8.49 13.70 0.05
CA CYS A 37 8.79 12.47 -0.68
C CYS A 37 8.84 11.29 0.26
N LYS A 38 7.91 10.36 0.09
CA LYS A 38 7.84 9.13 0.88
C LYS A 38 9.12 8.32 0.65
N ARG A 39 9.78 7.89 1.73
CA ARG A 39 11.09 7.20 1.64
C ARG A 39 11.01 5.87 0.88
N ARG A 40 9.94 5.11 1.09
CA ARG A 40 9.71 3.81 0.46
C ARG A 40 8.23 3.61 0.21
N ASN A 41 7.90 2.98 -0.91
CA ASN A 41 6.53 2.61 -1.23
C ASN A 41 6.52 1.36 -2.11
N THR A 42 5.61 0.42 -1.84
CA THR A 42 5.47 -0.79 -2.64
C THR A 42 4.12 -0.78 -3.35
N PHE A 43 4.14 -1.05 -4.65
CA PHE A 43 2.95 -1.33 -5.46
C PHE A 43 2.84 -2.84 -5.66
N LEU A 44 1.71 -3.42 -5.26
CA LEU A 44 1.40 -4.84 -5.44
C LEU A 44 0.73 -5.01 -6.80
N HIS A 45 1.26 -5.88 -7.65
CA HIS A 45 0.68 -6.19 -8.97
C HIS A 45 -0.33 -7.32 -8.83
N THR A 46 -1.39 -7.04 -8.07
CA THR A 46 -2.54 -7.92 -7.84
C THR A 46 -3.82 -7.08 -7.74
N THR A 47 -4.98 -7.73 -7.78
CA THR A 47 -6.26 -7.01 -7.77
C THR A 47 -6.66 -6.60 -6.35
N TYR A 48 -7.36 -5.47 -6.22
CA TYR A 48 -7.91 -5.07 -4.92
C TYR A 48 -8.83 -6.14 -4.28
N PRO A 49 -9.75 -6.80 -5.02
CA PRO A 49 -10.52 -7.92 -4.49
C PRO A 49 -9.66 -9.07 -3.92
N ASP A 50 -8.54 -9.40 -4.55
CA ASP A 50 -7.65 -10.44 -4.04
C ASP A 50 -6.93 -10.02 -2.75
N ILE A 51 -6.60 -8.74 -2.60
CA ILE A 51 -6.10 -8.20 -1.32
C ILE A 51 -7.20 -8.22 -0.26
N VAL A 52 -8.45 -7.90 -0.60
CA VAL A 52 -9.58 -8.01 0.35
C VAL A 52 -9.76 -9.46 0.81
N LYS A 53 -9.60 -10.46 -0.07
CA LYS A 53 -9.63 -11.89 0.34
C LYS A 53 -8.56 -12.21 1.37
N VAL A 54 -7.39 -11.59 1.32
CA VAL A 54 -6.34 -11.75 2.35
C VAL A 54 -6.84 -11.30 3.73
N CYS A 55 -7.69 -10.28 3.82
CA CYS A 55 -8.30 -9.90 5.10
C CYS A 55 -9.19 -11.00 5.73
N GLY A 56 -9.55 -12.03 4.97
CA GLY A 56 -10.26 -13.21 5.47
C GLY A 56 -9.35 -14.33 5.99
N THR A 57 -8.03 -14.23 5.86
CA THR A 57 -7.09 -15.23 6.42
C THR A 57 -6.96 -15.03 7.94
N PRO A 58 -6.43 -16.02 8.69
CA PRO A 58 -6.26 -15.89 10.14
C PRO A 58 -5.50 -14.62 10.55
N ASN A 59 -5.96 -14.02 11.64
CA ASN A 59 -5.31 -12.86 12.25
C ASN A 59 -3.91 -13.23 12.77
N ILE A 60 -2.94 -12.38 12.49
CA ILE A 60 -1.59 -12.43 13.04
C ILE A 60 -1.22 -11.10 13.72
N PRO A 61 -0.28 -11.11 14.69
CA PRO A 61 0.35 -9.89 15.14
C PRO A 61 1.01 -9.16 13.97
N CYS A 62 0.85 -7.85 13.88
CA CYS A 62 1.45 -7.04 12.83
C CYS A 62 2.97 -6.99 12.98
N PRO A 63 3.76 -7.37 11.96
CA PRO A 63 5.22 -7.32 11.99
C PRO A 63 5.82 -5.97 12.42
N THR A 64 5.21 -4.84 12.05
CA THR A 64 5.71 -3.51 12.45
C THR A 64 5.25 -3.08 13.85
N ASN A 65 4.19 -3.70 14.39
CA ASN A 65 3.66 -3.40 15.72
C ASN A 65 2.91 -4.61 16.29
N ALA A 66 3.61 -5.42 17.10
CA ALA A 66 3.09 -6.67 17.65
C ALA A 66 1.87 -6.53 18.56
N THR A 67 1.56 -5.31 19.05
CA THR A 67 0.33 -5.06 19.85
C THR A 67 -0.94 -5.10 19.00
N ARG A 68 -0.82 -4.85 17.68
CA ARG A 68 -1.94 -4.92 16.74
C ARG A 68 -2.06 -6.34 16.21
N LYS A 69 -3.27 -6.90 16.29
CA LYS A 69 -3.57 -8.29 15.87
C LYS A 69 -4.53 -8.36 14.68
N ASN A 70 -4.61 -7.28 13.89
CA ASN A 70 -5.48 -7.18 12.73
C ASN A 70 -4.71 -7.30 11.41
N CYS A 71 -3.53 -7.94 11.44
CA CYS A 71 -2.74 -8.21 10.25
C CYS A 71 -3.03 -9.59 9.68
N HIS A 72 -2.84 -9.72 8.37
CA HIS A 72 -3.16 -10.90 7.60
C HIS A 72 -2.07 -11.11 6.55
N LYS A 73 -1.56 -12.34 6.43
CA LYS A 73 -0.49 -12.68 5.48
C LYS A 73 -1.09 -13.28 4.22
N SER A 74 -0.59 -12.86 3.06
CA SER A 74 -0.95 -13.48 1.78
C SER A 74 -0.59 -14.97 1.75
N LEU A 75 -1.45 -15.78 1.15
CA LEU A 75 -1.21 -17.22 0.99
C LEU A 75 -0.28 -17.53 -0.19
N VAL A 76 -0.16 -16.60 -1.13
CA VAL A 76 0.68 -16.68 -2.32
C VAL A 76 1.57 -15.45 -2.43
N GLN A 77 2.67 -15.61 -3.16
CA GLN A 77 3.49 -14.49 -3.57
C GLN A 77 2.80 -13.75 -4.72
N VAL A 78 3.06 -12.45 -4.83
CA VAL A 78 2.59 -11.65 -5.96
C VAL A 78 3.76 -10.86 -6.54
N PRO A 79 3.77 -10.59 -7.85
CA PRO A 79 4.68 -9.62 -8.41
C PRO A 79 4.42 -8.26 -7.77
N LEU A 80 5.48 -7.49 -7.53
CA LEU A 80 5.40 -6.16 -6.93
C LEU A 80 6.55 -5.29 -7.42
N THR A 81 6.41 -3.98 -7.20
CA THR A 81 7.51 -3.02 -7.39
C THR A 81 7.73 -2.23 -6.12
N ASP A 82 8.93 -2.35 -5.57
CA ASP A 82 9.38 -1.59 -4.42
C ASP A 82 10.14 -0.34 -4.84
N CYS A 83 9.55 0.82 -4.57
CA CYS A 83 10.08 2.13 -4.88
C CYS A 83 10.88 2.68 -3.70
N ASN A 84 12.19 2.82 -3.87
CA ASN A 84 13.07 3.38 -2.84
C ASN A 84 13.57 4.76 -3.26
N LEU A 85 13.39 5.76 -2.39
CA LEU A 85 13.81 7.13 -2.65
C LEU A 85 15.33 7.20 -2.81
N THR A 86 15.80 7.69 -3.96
CA THR A 86 17.23 7.87 -4.27
C THR A 86 17.66 9.32 -4.23
N SER A 87 16.72 10.26 -4.44
CA SER A 87 16.98 11.70 -4.37
C SER A 87 15.76 12.46 -3.87
N ARG A 88 15.98 13.42 -2.96
CA ARG A 88 14.93 14.22 -2.29
C ARG A 88 15.05 15.73 -2.59
N PRO A 89 14.93 16.16 -3.85
CA PRO A 89 14.88 17.58 -4.21
C PRO A 89 13.57 18.23 -3.76
N THR A 90 13.56 19.56 -3.80
CA THR A 90 12.37 20.41 -3.69
C THR A 90 12.16 21.07 -5.04
N PRO A 91 10.96 21.02 -5.65
CA PRO A 91 9.69 20.48 -5.13
C PRO A 91 9.57 18.94 -5.16
N VAL A 92 8.60 18.39 -4.41
CA VAL A 92 8.36 16.93 -4.27
C VAL A 92 8.09 16.18 -5.58
N ARG A 93 7.72 16.90 -6.65
CA ARG A 93 7.50 16.33 -7.99
C ARG A 93 8.79 15.82 -8.63
N ASP A 94 9.94 16.32 -8.17
CA ASP A 94 11.26 16.04 -8.73
C ASP A 94 11.97 14.90 -8.00
N CYS A 95 11.32 14.31 -6.99
CA CYS A 95 11.87 13.16 -6.28
C CYS A 95 12.10 11.96 -7.18
N LYS A 96 13.29 11.37 -7.03
CA LYS A 96 13.74 10.22 -7.82
C LYS A 96 13.70 8.97 -6.97
N TYR A 97 13.29 7.88 -7.59
CA TYR A 97 13.15 6.58 -6.98
C TYR A 97 13.81 5.52 -7.85
N SER A 98 14.38 4.49 -7.22
CA SER A 98 14.73 3.26 -7.91
C SER A 98 13.51 2.35 -8.07
N ASP A 99 13.52 1.59 -9.14
CA ASP A 99 12.54 0.56 -9.46
C ASP A 99 13.09 -0.80 -9.04
N LYS A 100 12.46 -1.46 -8.07
CA LYS A 100 12.85 -2.81 -7.66
C LYS A 100 11.70 -3.79 -7.86
N PRO A 101 11.60 -4.45 -9.02
CA PRO A 101 10.64 -5.54 -9.22
C PRO A 101 11.04 -6.75 -8.38
N GLU A 102 10.07 -7.34 -7.67
CA GLU A 102 10.24 -8.57 -6.90
C GLU A 102 8.96 -9.41 -6.97
N GLU A 103 9.03 -10.66 -6.52
CA GLU A 103 7.86 -11.50 -6.24
C GLU A 103 7.97 -11.98 -4.80
N LYS A 104 6.98 -11.62 -3.96
CA LYS A 104 7.04 -11.83 -2.51
C LYS A 104 5.67 -12.01 -1.87
N PHE A 105 5.66 -12.53 -0.65
CA PHE A 105 4.47 -12.48 0.20
C PHE A 105 4.29 -11.07 0.78
N TYR A 106 3.08 -10.75 1.19
CA TYR A 106 2.78 -9.47 1.84
C TYR A 106 1.88 -9.65 3.06
N VAL A 107 1.95 -8.68 3.97
CA VAL A 107 1.14 -8.60 5.17
C VAL A 107 0.39 -7.28 5.15
N VAL A 108 -0.94 -7.34 5.24
CA VAL A 108 -1.81 -6.17 5.32
C VAL A 108 -2.52 -6.13 6.66
N ALA A 109 -2.72 -4.92 7.19
CA ALA A 109 -3.67 -4.71 8.27
C ALA A 109 -5.05 -4.41 7.67
N CYS A 110 -6.09 -5.04 8.22
CA CYS A 110 -7.47 -4.88 7.78
C CYS A 110 -8.38 -4.38 8.90
N ASN A 111 -9.38 -3.59 8.54
CA ASN A 111 -10.38 -3.04 9.47
C ASN A 111 -11.78 -3.10 8.84
N LYS A 112 -12.81 -2.84 9.64
CA LYS A 112 -14.16 -2.56 9.12
C LYS A 112 -14.09 -1.33 8.20
N ARG A 113 -14.88 -1.35 7.12
CA ARG A 113 -14.94 -0.24 6.15
C ARG A 113 -15.43 1.07 6.78
N ASP A 114 -15.03 2.19 6.20
CA ASP A 114 -15.61 3.50 6.49
C ASP A 114 -17.04 3.57 5.89
N PRO A 115 -17.99 4.30 6.50
CA PRO A 115 -19.32 4.50 5.91
C PRO A 115 -19.30 5.03 4.46
N ARG A 116 -18.27 5.80 4.10
CA ARG A 116 -18.05 6.34 2.75
C ARG A 116 -17.52 5.31 1.74
N ASP A 117 -17.03 4.16 2.20
CA ASP A 117 -16.56 3.08 1.33
C ASP A 117 -17.75 2.28 0.77
N SER A 118 -17.50 1.58 -0.35
CA SER A 118 -18.49 0.68 -0.95
C SER A 118 -18.97 -0.38 0.05
N PRO A 119 -20.29 -0.63 0.15
CA PRO A 119 -20.84 -1.66 1.02
C PRO A 119 -20.46 -3.08 0.60
N LEU A 120 -19.95 -3.27 -0.62
CA LEU A 120 -19.53 -4.56 -1.16
C LEU A 120 -18.48 -5.27 -0.28
N TYR A 121 -17.59 -4.51 0.36
CA TYR A 121 -16.50 -5.05 1.17
C TYR A 121 -16.63 -4.58 2.63
N PRO A 122 -17.19 -5.39 3.55
CA PRO A 122 -17.39 -4.98 4.94
C PRO A 122 -16.08 -4.86 5.72
N VAL A 123 -15.05 -5.60 5.31
CA VAL A 123 -13.68 -5.55 5.83
C VAL A 123 -12.74 -5.21 4.68
N VAL A 124 -11.83 -4.26 4.90
CA VAL A 124 -10.98 -3.69 3.86
C VAL A 124 -9.53 -3.55 4.33
N PRO A 125 -8.54 -3.64 3.43
CA PRO A 125 -7.15 -3.36 3.75
C PRO A 125 -6.98 -1.85 3.99
N VAL A 126 -6.26 -1.52 5.07
CA VAL A 126 -6.01 -0.13 5.49
C VAL A 126 -4.53 0.22 5.60
N HIS A 127 -3.66 -0.80 5.63
CA HIS A 127 -2.22 -0.62 5.73
C HIS A 127 -1.47 -1.80 5.12
N LEU A 128 -0.39 -1.53 4.39
CA LEU A 128 0.59 -2.54 4.00
C LEU A 128 1.67 -2.56 5.07
N ASP A 129 1.66 -3.59 5.92
CA ASP A 129 2.53 -3.68 7.09
C ASP A 129 3.94 -4.14 6.70
N ARG A 130 4.03 -5.21 5.89
CA ARG A 130 5.32 -5.79 5.51
C ARG A 130 5.27 -6.56 4.19
N ILE A 131 6.39 -6.58 3.49
CA ILE A 131 6.68 -7.51 2.41
C ILE A 131 7.66 -8.56 2.95
N ILE A 132 7.41 -9.84 2.69
CA ILE A 132 8.20 -11.00 3.18
C ILE A 132 8.79 -11.75 1.99
#